data_AF-E9LM89-F1
#
_entry.id   AF-E9LM89-F1
#
_cell.length_a   1.000
_cell.length_b   1.000
_cell.length_c   1.000
_cell.angle_alpha   90.00
_cell.angle_beta   90.00
_cell.angle_gamma   90.00
#
_symmetry.space_group_name_H-M   'P 1'
#
loop_
_entity.id
_entity.type
_entity.pdbx_description
1 polymer ?
#
loop_
_entity_poly.entity_id
_entity_poly.type
_entity_poly.pdbx_seq_one_letter_code
_entity_poly.pdbx_strand_id
1 'polypeptide(L)'
;MQRKTLLAALIAILSGTACQAHAYSVTVVASRPVEQQVVPRMEAIKGVLSDILSTQTATGTAINQNSEKLASVIAQNGQATRQQMIFSNETQRLEEARKSFTVPDSICSESASGIATESKSASASAASKLSKGGGVSNRNIRDRLASAANSPVREAYDGAAIHASYCTEAEYARFGGTAVCPSVGEIPGGDSQVRSIYHGAGTADTPAALTWDQKQIDAATAYMKNTSRPSAGRALGKGEVNTQSGRTYVGLQNEYNGIIDSASNPQLTLIADSTPNETTRKALAETLQSDSAAAYFDQVASPEAKARGYMSTREFEAFEAGRRYANTAYLVDLQEMQGDNLLRELVRITAQMNWQLNDLKEQIRQGNVISGQQLALTARQYYEKQLGSLEKTINQANAR
;
A
#
# COMPACT_ATOMS: atom_id res chain seq x y z
N MET A 1 13.24 -65.31 -23.70
CA MET A 1 13.74 -63.93 -23.51
C MET A 1 12.76 -62.90 -24.09
N GLN A 2 11.52 -62.86 -23.57
CA GLN A 2 10.39 -62.14 -24.19
C GLN A 2 9.62 -61.28 -23.16
N ARG A 3 10.27 -60.88 -22.06
CA ARG A 3 9.62 -60.20 -20.93
C ARG A 3 10.28 -58.88 -20.52
N LYS A 4 11.24 -58.36 -21.30
CA LYS A 4 11.97 -57.11 -21.00
C LYS A 4 11.79 -55.98 -22.01
N THR A 5 11.04 -56.20 -23.09
CA THR A 5 10.79 -55.19 -24.14
C THR A 5 9.40 -54.54 -24.09
N LEU A 6 8.50 -55.01 -23.21
CA LEU A 6 7.15 -54.44 -23.04
C LEU A 6 7.08 -53.32 -21.99
N LEU A 7 8.08 -53.17 -21.11
CA LEU A 7 8.10 -52.08 -20.12
C LEU A 7 8.67 -50.76 -20.67
N ALA A 8 9.50 -50.80 -21.72
CA ALA A 8 10.09 -49.60 -22.32
C ALA A 8 9.13 -48.89 -23.30
N ALA A 9 8.16 -49.61 -23.88
CA ALA A 9 7.16 -49.03 -24.78
C ALA A 9 5.99 -48.36 -24.03
N LEU A 10 5.76 -48.69 -22.75
CA LEU A 10 4.70 -48.07 -21.94
C LEU A 10 5.13 -46.74 -21.29
N ILE A 11 6.43 -46.50 -21.13
CA ILE A 11 6.95 -45.26 -20.52
C ILE A 11 7.09 -44.13 -21.58
N ALA A 12 7.17 -44.46 -22.87
CA ALA A 12 7.25 -43.48 -23.96
C ALA A 12 5.89 -42.93 -24.44
N ILE A 13 4.77 -43.48 -23.96
CA ILE A 13 3.40 -43.02 -24.30
C ILE A 13 2.84 -42.07 -23.21
N LEU A 14 3.52 -41.91 -22.08
CA LEU A 14 3.07 -41.11 -20.93
C LEU A 14 3.69 -39.71 -20.82
N SER A 15 4.52 -39.29 -21.76
CA SER A 15 5.18 -37.96 -21.75
C SER A 15 4.79 -37.08 -22.94
N GLY A 16 3.59 -37.29 -23.51
CA GLY A 16 3.13 -36.66 -24.74
C GLY A 16 1.74 -36.05 -24.67
N THR A 17 1.37 -35.39 -23.57
CA THR A 17 0.22 -34.47 -23.54
C THR A 17 0.56 -33.26 -22.67
N ALA A 18 1.01 -32.19 -23.31
CA ALA A 18 1.02 -30.87 -22.70
C ALA A 18 -0.45 -30.48 -22.44
N CYS A 19 -0.86 -30.48 -21.18
CA CYS A 19 -2.09 -29.80 -20.77
C CYS A 19 -1.88 -28.30 -21.05
N GLN A 20 -2.56 -27.80 -22.09
CA GLN A 20 -2.79 -26.38 -22.29
C GLN A 20 -3.58 -25.88 -21.07
N ALA A 21 -2.92 -25.19 -20.15
CA ALA A 21 -3.58 -24.48 -19.07
C ALA A 21 -4.26 -23.24 -19.66
N HIS A 22 -5.52 -23.38 -20.06
CA HIS A 22 -6.38 -22.24 -20.30
C HIS A 22 -6.72 -21.60 -18.95
N ALA A 23 -6.23 -20.39 -18.71
CA ALA A 23 -6.68 -19.55 -17.60
C ALA A 23 -8.12 -19.13 -17.88
N TYR A 24 -9.09 -19.80 -17.26
CA TYR A 24 -10.46 -19.31 -17.19
C TYR A 24 -10.53 -18.24 -16.10
N SER A 25 -11.01 -17.05 -16.44
CA SER A 25 -11.46 -16.08 -15.44
C SER A 25 -12.67 -16.68 -14.73
N VAL A 26 -12.53 -17.04 -13.46
CA VAL A 26 -13.68 -17.38 -12.62
C VAL A 26 -14.31 -16.08 -12.15
N THR A 27 -15.34 -15.63 -12.86
CA THR A 27 -16.24 -14.61 -12.32
C THR A 27 -17.08 -15.29 -11.25
N VAL A 28 -16.85 -14.96 -9.98
CA VAL A 28 -17.72 -15.41 -8.88
C VAL A 28 -19.03 -14.62 -8.98
N VAL A 29 -19.97 -15.14 -9.77
CA VAL A 29 -21.30 -14.51 -9.95
C VAL A 29 -22.20 -14.80 -8.74
N ALA A 30 -21.87 -15.83 -7.95
CA ALA A 30 -22.57 -16.20 -6.73
C ALA A 30 -21.62 -16.92 -5.76
N SER A 31 -21.75 -16.63 -4.47
CA SER A 31 -21.07 -17.37 -3.41
C SER A 31 -22.14 -18.06 -2.56
N ARG A 32 -22.26 -19.38 -2.69
CA ARG A 32 -23.21 -20.18 -1.89
C ARG A 32 -23.06 -19.95 -0.38
N PRO A 33 -21.83 -19.85 0.20
CA PRO A 33 -21.68 -19.49 1.61
C PRO A 33 -22.23 -18.09 1.93
N VAL A 34 -22.02 -17.10 1.05
CA VAL A 34 -22.55 -15.75 1.25
C VAL A 34 -24.08 -15.74 1.16
N GLU A 35 -24.65 -16.38 0.14
CA GLU A 35 -26.11 -16.41 -0.09
C GLU A 35 -26.86 -17.30 0.91
N GLN A 36 -26.29 -18.43 1.34
CA GLN A 36 -26.97 -19.39 2.23
C GLN A 36 -26.63 -19.22 3.71
N GLN A 37 -25.53 -18.56 4.06
CA GLN A 37 -25.09 -18.47 5.46
C GLN A 37 -24.91 -17.02 5.93
N VAL A 38 -24.37 -16.14 5.10
CA VAL A 38 -24.09 -14.74 5.50
C VAL A 38 -25.32 -13.86 5.35
N VAL A 39 -25.93 -13.81 4.15
CA VAL A 39 -27.11 -12.98 3.86
C VAL A 39 -28.31 -13.34 4.75
N PRO A 40 -28.65 -14.62 4.98
CA PRO A 40 -29.76 -14.98 5.87
C PRO A 40 -29.51 -14.60 7.33
N ARG A 41 -28.24 -14.64 7.79
CA ARG A 41 -27.88 -14.18 9.13
C ARG A 41 -27.91 -12.65 9.25
N MET A 42 -27.55 -11.92 8.19
CA MET A 42 -27.71 -10.46 8.16
C MET A 42 -29.17 -10.03 8.12
N GLU A 43 -30.04 -10.76 7.41
CA GLU A 43 -31.49 -10.52 7.44
C GLU A 43 -32.11 -10.89 8.80
N ALA A 44 -31.65 -11.96 9.45
CA ALA A 44 -32.05 -12.28 10.83
C ALA A 44 -31.65 -11.17 11.82
N ILE A 45 -30.47 -10.55 11.65
CA ILE A 45 -30.02 -9.41 12.46
C ILE A 45 -30.91 -8.18 12.24
N LYS A 46 -31.37 -7.91 11.01
CA LYS A 46 -32.35 -6.84 10.74
C LYS A 46 -33.71 -7.12 11.39
N GLY A 47 -34.17 -8.36 11.39
CA GLY A 47 -35.39 -8.78 12.09
C GLY A 47 -35.32 -8.53 13.60
N VAL A 48 -34.21 -8.92 14.24
CA VAL A 48 -33.99 -8.68 15.67
C VAL A 48 -33.94 -7.19 16.01
N LEU A 49 -33.35 -6.36 15.15
CA LEU A 49 -33.32 -4.90 15.34
C LEU A 49 -34.73 -4.28 15.21
N SER A 50 -35.58 -4.82 14.34
CA SER A 50 -36.98 -4.39 14.20
C SER A 50 -37.84 -4.82 15.39
N ASP A 51 -37.62 -6.03 15.93
CA ASP A 51 -38.32 -6.53 17.12
C ASP A 51 -37.92 -5.76 18.38
N ILE A 52 -36.65 -5.35 18.50
CA ILE A 52 -36.17 -4.48 19.59
C ILE A 52 -36.83 -3.10 19.52
N LEU A 53 -36.97 -2.53 18.33
CA LEU A 53 -37.64 -1.23 18.12
C LEU A 53 -39.15 -1.32 18.42
N SER A 54 -39.81 -2.42 18.04
CA SER A 54 -41.20 -2.68 18.39
C SER A 54 -41.41 -2.86 19.90
N THR A 55 -40.50 -3.60 20.55
CA THR A 55 -40.54 -3.84 22.00
C THR A 55 -40.29 -2.54 22.79
N GLN A 56 -39.39 -1.67 22.34
CA GLN A 56 -39.19 -0.34 22.93
C GLN A 56 -40.43 0.56 22.80
N THR A 57 -41.17 0.44 21.68
CA THR A 57 -42.39 1.22 21.45
C THR A 57 -43.57 0.70 22.30
N ALA A 58 -43.70 -0.61 22.49
CA ALA A 58 -44.71 -1.24 23.36
C ALA A 58 -44.41 -1.04 24.86
N THR A 59 -43.13 -0.96 25.23
CA THR A 59 -42.71 -0.67 26.62
C THR A 59 -43.00 0.79 26.99
N GLY A 60 -42.84 1.72 26.03
CA GLY A 60 -43.18 3.13 26.22
C GLY A 60 -44.67 3.41 26.48
N THR A 61 -45.59 2.57 25.97
CA THR A 61 -47.04 2.72 26.21
C THR A 61 -47.53 2.00 27.48
N ALA A 62 -46.88 0.91 27.89
CA ALA A 62 -47.20 0.19 29.14
C ALA A 62 -46.78 0.95 30.42
N ILE A 63 -45.75 1.81 30.32
CA ILE A 63 -45.26 2.62 31.45
C ILE A 63 -46.26 3.72 31.85
N ASN A 64 -46.97 4.33 30.91
CA ASN A 64 -47.93 5.40 31.21
C ASN A 64 -49.22 4.91 31.89
N GLN A 65 -49.57 3.63 31.80
CA GLN A 65 -50.81 3.09 32.38
C GLN A 65 -50.65 2.46 33.78
N ASN A 66 -49.41 2.18 34.21
CA ASN A 66 -49.14 1.60 35.53
C ASN A 66 -48.69 2.62 36.60
N SER A 67 -48.46 3.88 36.21
CA SER A 67 -47.91 4.91 37.11
C SER A 67 -48.93 5.50 38.10
N GLU A 68 -50.24 5.37 37.86
CA GLU A 68 -51.28 5.93 38.75
C GLU A 68 -51.64 5.05 39.95
N LYS A 69 -51.29 3.75 39.94
CA LYS A 69 -51.69 2.80 41.00
C LYS A 69 -50.59 2.45 42.01
N LEU A 70 -49.35 2.90 41.80
CA LEU A 70 -48.20 2.61 42.67
C LEU A 70 -47.83 3.77 43.62
N ALA A 71 -48.52 4.91 43.55
CA ALA A 71 -48.22 6.10 44.34
C ALA A 71 -48.73 6.06 45.79
N SER A 72 -49.66 5.17 46.15
CA SER A 72 -50.30 5.16 47.49
C SER A 72 -49.67 4.20 48.51
N VAL A 73 -48.75 3.31 48.10
CA VAL A 73 -48.19 2.27 48.99
C VAL A 73 -46.78 2.60 49.51
N ILE A 74 -46.10 3.62 48.96
CA ILE A 74 -44.72 3.99 49.31
C ILE A 74 -44.70 5.20 50.26
N ALA A 75 -45.51 5.19 51.32
CA ALA A 75 -45.60 6.30 52.27
C ALA A 75 -44.99 6.02 53.66
N GLN A 76 -44.42 4.84 53.95
CA GLN A 76 -43.86 4.59 55.29
C GLN A 76 -42.50 3.87 55.33
N ASN A 77 -41.59 4.52 56.05
CA ASN A 77 -40.33 4.05 56.65
C ASN A 77 -39.08 3.84 55.76
N GLY A 78 -38.10 4.76 55.90
CA GLY A 78 -36.68 4.55 55.55
C GLY A 78 -36.01 5.63 54.69
N GLN A 79 -36.29 6.93 54.87
CA GLN A 79 -35.84 7.98 53.94
C GLN A 79 -34.33 8.25 53.90
N ALA A 80 -33.58 8.16 55.01
CA ALA A 80 -32.17 8.57 55.02
C ALA A 80 -31.22 7.54 54.37
N THR A 81 -31.34 6.25 54.71
CA THR A 81 -30.48 5.18 54.14
C THR A 81 -30.79 4.91 52.67
N ARG A 82 -32.07 5.04 52.29
CA ARG A 82 -32.54 4.76 50.93
C ARG A 82 -32.14 5.89 49.97
N GLN A 83 -32.13 7.15 50.40
CA GLN A 83 -31.61 8.27 49.59
C GLN A 83 -30.10 8.14 49.31
N GLN A 84 -29.31 7.69 50.28
CA GLN A 84 -27.86 7.51 50.10
C GLN A 84 -27.55 6.33 49.15
N MET A 85 -28.30 5.22 49.25
CA MET A 85 -28.17 4.09 48.31
C MET A 85 -28.72 4.40 46.91
N ILE A 86 -29.80 5.19 46.79
CA ILE A 86 -30.33 5.63 45.50
C ILE A 86 -29.34 6.58 44.83
N PHE A 87 -28.83 7.59 45.55
CA PHE A 87 -27.83 8.51 44.99
C PHE A 87 -26.55 7.77 44.59
N SER A 88 -26.07 6.81 45.40
CA SER A 88 -24.90 5.98 45.05
C SER A 88 -25.17 5.12 43.82
N ASN A 89 -26.32 4.44 43.73
CA ASN A 89 -26.66 3.61 42.58
C ASN A 89 -26.98 4.44 41.32
N GLU A 90 -27.55 5.62 41.47
CA GLU A 90 -27.85 6.54 40.38
C GLU A 90 -26.56 7.18 39.87
N THR A 91 -25.63 7.56 40.76
CA THR A 91 -24.28 8.01 40.38
C THR A 91 -23.50 6.86 39.71
N GLN A 92 -23.61 5.64 40.21
CA GLN A 92 -22.93 4.47 39.64
C GLN A 92 -23.54 4.07 38.29
N ARG A 93 -24.87 4.11 38.12
CA ARG A 93 -25.54 3.91 36.82
C ARG A 93 -25.28 5.07 35.86
N LEU A 94 -25.15 6.30 36.35
CA LEU A 94 -24.77 7.46 35.53
C LEU A 94 -23.30 7.37 35.12
N GLU A 95 -22.40 6.88 35.97
CA GLU A 95 -21.01 6.61 35.63
C GLU A 95 -20.87 5.39 34.71
N GLU A 96 -21.66 4.33 34.89
CA GLU A 96 -21.73 3.19 33.96
C GLU A 96 -22.34 3.61 32.61
N ALA A 97 -23.41 4.40 32.62
CA ALA A 97 -24.01 4.95 31.42
C ALA A 97 -23.03 5.93 30.75
N ARG A 98 -22.36 6.80 31.51
CA ARG A 98 -21.31 7.67 31.00
C ARG A 98 -20.22 6.83 30.37
N LYS A 99 -19.66 5.82 31.04
CA LYS A 99 -18.66 4.89 30.48
C LYS A 99 -19.18 4.11 29.26
N SER A 100 -20.47 3.81 29.18
CA SER A 100 -21.09 3.13 28.03
C SER A 100 -21.40 4.05 26.85
N PHE A 101 -21.52 5.37 27.08
CA PHE A 101 -21.89 6.38 26.08
C PHE A 101 -20.80 7.43 25.79
N THR A 102 -19.74 7.49 26.60
CA THR A 102 -18.51 8.23 26.31
C THR A 102 -17.50 7.24 25.77
N VAL A 103 -17.05 7.44 24.54
CA VAL A 103 -15.79 6.86 24.08
C VAL A 103 -14.71 7.57 24.91
N PRO A 104 -13.97 6.87 25.80
CA PRO A 104 -12.82 7.50 26.47
C PRO A 104 -11.85 8.04 25.41
N ASP A 105 -10.86 8.86 25.81
CA ASP A 105 -9.60 8.95 25.05
C ASP A 105 -9.00 7.54 25.04
N SER A 106 -9.48 6.72 24.11
CA SER A 106 -9.43 5.28 24.20
C SER A 106 -8.38 4.77 23.25
N ILE A 107 -7.80 3.62 23.61
CA ILE A 107 -6.98 2.81 22.72
C ILE A 107 -7.64 2.61 21.33
N CYS A 108 -8.97 2.74 21.24
CA CYS A 108 -9.79 2.62 20.02
C CYS A 108 -9.92 3.93 19.21
N SER A 109 -9.35 5.06 19.64
CA SER A 109 -9.39 6.32 18.89
C SER A 109 -8.79 6.16 17.49
N GLU A 110 -9.47 6.69 16.47
CA GLU A 110 -9.02 6.71 15.08
C GLU A 110 -8.43 8.08 14.71
N SER A 111 -7.11 8.21 14.73
CA SER A 111 -6.40 9.41 14.25
C SER A 111 -6.31 9.46 12.72
N ALA A 112 -6.46 8.31 12.05
CA ALA A 112 -6.19 8.16 10.62
C ALA A 112 -7.27 8.74 9.70
N SER A 113 -8.54 8.65 10.09
CA SER A 113 -9.68 9.01 9.24
C SER A 113 -9.70 10.50 8.91
N GLY A 114 -9.26 11.36 9.83
CA GLY A 114 -9.20 12.80 9.66
C GLY A 114 -8.12 13.29 8.69
N ILE A 115 -7.06 12.50 8.47
CA ILE A 115 -5.92 12.92 7.64
C ILE A 115 -5.78 12.13 6.33
N ALA A 116 -6.56 11.08 6.11
CA ALA A 116 -6.39 10.18 4.96
C ALA A 116 -6.44 10.92 3.62
N THR A 117 -7.40 11.83 3.44
CA THR A 117 -7.55 12.64 2.22
C THR A 117 -6.36 13.58 2.02
N GLU A 118 -5.94 14.28 3.08
CA GLU A 118 -4.81 15.21 3.03
C GLU A 118 -3.50 14.47 2.73
N SER A 119 -3.28 13.36 3.41
CA SER A 119 -2.11 12.50 3.25
C SER A 119 -2.01 11.94 1.83
N LYS A 120 -3.12 11.46 1.25
CA LYS A 120 -3.16 11.01 -0.15
C LYS A 120 -2.95 12.15 -1.14
N SER A 121 -3.47 13.34 -0.88
CA SER A 121 -3.23 14.53 -1.71
C SER A 121 -1.75 14.94 -1.71
N ALA A 122 -1.10 14.89 -0.54
CA ALA A 122 0.33 15.13 -0.40
C ALA A 122 1.17 14.09 -1.16
N SER A 123 0.83 12.80 -1.05
CA SER A 123 1.45 11.74 -1.86
C SER A 123 1.28 11.97 -3.35
N ALA A 124 0.08 12.32 -3.84
CA ALA A 124 -0.16 12.58 -5.25
C ALA A 124 0.67 13.78 -5.76
N SER A 125 0.84 14.79 -4.90
CA SER A 125 1.71 15.94 -5.17
C SER A 125 3.20 15.52 -5.22
N ALA A 126 3.63 14.63 -4.33
CA ALA A 126 4.98 14.06 -4.35
C ALA A 126 5.22 13.23 -5.62
N ALA A 127 4.27 12.38 -6.03
CA ALA A 127 4.32 11.62 -7.28
C ALA A 127 4.47 12.55 -8.49
N SER A 128 3.69 13.64 -8.53
CA SER A 128 3.76 14.64 -9.61
C SER A 128 5.15 15.29 -9.68
N LYS A 129 5.77 15.61 -8.55
CA LYS A 129 7.14 16.14 -8.51
C LYS A 129 8.15 15.10 -8.98
N LEU A 130 8.08 13.89 -8.44
CA LEU A 130 8.99 12.78 -8.75
C LEU A 130 8.95 12.37 -10.22
N SER A 131 7.78 12.49 -10.88
CA SER A 131 7.61 12.15 -12.31
C SER A 131 8.60 12.88 -13.24
N LYS A 132 9.06 14.07 -12.83
CA LYS A 132 10.02 14.93 -13.56
C LYS A 132 11.33 15.11 -12.80
N GLY A 133 11.63 14.23 -11.83
CA GLY A 133 12.84 14.27 -11.01
C GLY A 133 12.82 15.28 -9.85
N GLY A 134 11.70 15.96 -9.61
CA GLY A 134 11.52 16.78 -8.41
C GLY A 134 11.41 15.90 -7.16
N GLY A 135 12.21 16.18 -6.14
CA GLY A 135 12.32 15.30 -4.96
C GLY A 135 13.40 14.23 -5.08
N VAL A 136 14.14 14.18 -6.20
CA VAL A 136 15.36 13.38 -6.35
C VAL A 136 16.57 14.24 -6.02
N SER A 137 17.40 13.79 -5.07
CA SER A 137 18.57 14.56 -4.63
C SER A 137 19.77 14.36 -5.55
N ASN A 138 19.98 13.12 -6.01
CA ASN A 138 21.04 12.77 -6.94
C ASN A 138 20.81 13.40 -8.31
N ARG A 139 21.73 14.29 -8.70
CA ARG A 139 21.65 15.04 -9.95
C ARG A 139 21.61 14.14 -11.19
N ASN A 140 22.42 13.09 -11.24
CA ASN A 140 22.50 12.22 -12.42
C ASN A 140 21.19 11.44 -12.62
N ILE A 141 20.58 10.99 -11.53
CA ILE A 141 19.25 10.35 -11.57
C ILE A 141 18.21 11.38 -12.02
N ARG A 142 18.14 12.55 -11.35
CA ARG A 142 17.20 13.61 -11.69
C ARG A 142 17.27 14.02 -13.17
N ASP A 143 18.47 14.23 -13.69
CA ASP A 143 18.69 14.66 -15.08
C ASP A 143 18.24 13.58 -16.08
N ARG A 144 18.43 12.29 -15.77
CA ARG A 144 17.90 11.15 -16.58
C ARG A 144 16.38 11.03 -16.55
N LEU A 145 15.70 11.50 -15.50
CA LEU A 145 14.24 11.52 -15.44
C LEU A 145 13.65 12.74 -16.15
N ALA A 146 14.29 13.90 -16.04
CA ALA A 146 13.79 15.16 -16.56
C ALA A 146 14.08 15.37 -18.06
N SER A 147 15.16 14.78 -18.57
CA SER A 147 15.62 15.00 -19.94
C SER A 147 14.97 14.05 -20.93
N ALA A 148 14.74 14.54 -22.15
CA ALA A 148 14.41 13.66 -23.28
C ALA A 148 15.60 12.72 -23.56
N ALA A 149 15.29 11.48 -23.92
CA ALA A 149 16.31 10.47 -24.17
C ALA A 149 17.20 10.85 -25.35
N ASN A 150 18.52 10.87 -25.15
CA ASN A 150 19.47 11.10 -26.23
C ASN A 150 19.50 9.94 -27.23
N SER A 151 19.51 8.71 -26.72
CA SER A 151 19.29 7.46 -27.47
C SER A 151 19.17 6.31 -26.46
N PRO A 152 18.57 5.17 -26.84
CA PRO A 152 18.52 4.00 -25.96
C PRO A 152 19.91 3.50 -25.53
N VAL A 153 20.90 3.56 -26.42
CA VAL A 153 22.30 3.17 -26.12
C VAL A 153 22.93 4.13 -25.11
N ARG A 154 22.75 5.44 -25.31
CA ARG A 154 23.30 6.43 -24.38
C ARG A 154 22.64 6.33 -23.01
N GLU A 155 21.34 6.08 -22.94
CA GLU A 155 20.65 5.88 -21.68
C GLU A 155 21.14 4.65 -20.91
N ALA A 156 21.49 3.56 -21.61
CA ALA A 156 22.07 2.38 -20.99
C ALA A 156 23.47 2.68 -20.43
N TYR A 157 24.28 3.44 -21.18
CA TYR A 157 25.59 3.93 -20.72
C TYR A 157 25.47 4.81 -19.46
N ASP A 158 24.59 5.81 -19.48
CA ASP A 158 24.36 6.69 -18.34
C ASP A 158 23.75 5.91 -17.15
N GLY A 159 22.99 4.84 -17.42
CA GLY A 159 22.50 3.90 -16.41
C GLY A 159 23.63 3.16 -15.69
N ALA A 160 24.61 2.65 -16.43
CA ALA A 160 25.79 1.99 -15.84
C ALA A 160 26.60 2.96 -14.96
N ALA A 161 26.68 4.24 -15.34
CA ALA A 161 27.35 5.26 -14.52
C ALA A 161 26.62 5.56 -13.20
N ILE A 162 25.28 5.43 -13.16
CA ILE A 162 24.51 5.53 -11.92
C ILE A 162 24.67 4.26 -11.09
N HIS A 163 24.61 3.10 -11.74
CA HIS A 163 24.77 1.80 -11.09
C HIS A 163 26.11 1.66 -10.36
N ALA A 164 27.16 2.36 -10.80
CA ALA A 164 28.45 2.42 -10.11
C ALA A 164 28.35 2.81 -8.62
N SER A 165 27.30 3.55 -8.21
CA SER A 165 27.02 3.90 -6.81
C SER A 165 26.24 2.83 -6.03
N TYR A 166 25.74 1.79 -6.72
CA TYR A 166 24.84 0.75 -6.22
C TYR A 166 25.39 -0.65 -6.42
N CYS A 167 26.68 -0.79 -6.71
CA CYS A 167 27.31 -2.09 -6.92
C CYS A 167 27.09 -3.06 -5.76
N THR A 168 26.73 -4.29 -6.08
CA THR A 168 26.67 -5.42 -5.15
C THR A 168 28.04 -6.04 -4.91
N GLU A 169 28.17 -6.80 -3.82
CA GLU A 169 29.40 -7.57 -3.53
C GLU A 169 29.73 -8.55 -4.67
N ALA A 170 28.70 -9.19 -5.25
CA ALA A 170 28.85 -10.10 -6.38
C ALA A 170 29.35 -9.40 -7.65
N GLU A 171 28.88 -8.18 -7.92
CA GLU A 171 29.35 -7.37 -9.04
C GLU A 171 30.77 -6.86 -8.79
N TYR A 172 31.07 -6.43 -7.56
CA TYR A 172 32.41 -5.99 -7.18
C TYR A 172 33.44 -7.12 -7.30
N ALA A 173 33.09 -8.36 -6.94
CA ALA A 173 33.95 -9.51 -7.14
C ALA A 173 34.31 -9.77 -8.62
N ARG A 174 33.47 -9.33 -9.56
CA ARG A 174 33.64 -9.55 -11.01
C ARG A 174 34.26 -8.35 -11.74
N PHE A 175 33.85 -7.14 -11.37
CA PHE A 175 34.15 -5.90 -12.07
C PHE A 175 34.75 -4.81 -11.16
N GLY A 176 35.11 -5.17 -9.92
CA GLY A 176 35.61 -4.24 -8.91
C GLY A 176 36.82 -3.44 -9.37
N GLY A 177 36.87 -2.16 -9.00
CA GLY A 177 37.94 -1.23 -9.36
C GLY A 177 37.82 -0.67 -10.78
N THR A 178 36.77 -1.02 -11.52
CA THR A 178 36.45 -0.39 -12.81
C THR A 178 35.50 0.79 -12.64
N ALA A 179 35.33 1.59 -13.70
CA ALA A 179 34.40 2.73 -13.69
C ALA A 179 32.92 2.32 -13.52
N VAL A 180 32.55 1.09 -13.90
CA VAL A 180 31.18 0.58 -13.72
C VAL A 180 30.94 0.00 -12.33
N CYS A 181 32.01 -0.31 -11.59
CA CYS A 181 31.92 -0.84 -10.24
C CYS A 181 33.16 -0.48 -9.39
N PRO A 182 33.32 0.80 -9.01
CA PRO A 182 34.52 1.27 -8.32
C PRO A 182 34.63 0.70 -6.90
N SER A 183 33.50 0.54 -6.21
CA SER A 183 33.36 -0.03 -4.87
C SER A 183 31.98 -0.65 -4.70
N VAL A 184 31.78 -1.47 -3.66
CA VAL A 184 30.43 -1.83 -3.21
C VAL A 184 29.69 -0.56 -2.78
N GLY A 185 28.43 -0.42 -3.18
CA GLY A 185 27.59 0.72 -2.83
C GLY A 185 27.13 0.70 -1.37
N GLU A 186 26.72 1.84 -0.82
CA GLU A 186 26.17 1.93 0.53
C GLU A 186 24.81 1.23 0.65
N ILE A 187 24.02 1.27 -0.43
CA ILE A 187 22.76 0.55 -0.57
C ILE A 187 22.83 -0.35 -1.82
N PRO A 188 23.55 -1.49 -1.73
CA PRO A 188 23.84 -2.35 -2.87
C PRO A 188 22.58 -2.81 -3.59
N GLY A 189 22.62 -2.83 -4.92
CA GLY A 189 21.49 -3.21 -5.77
C GLY A 189 20.32 -2.21 -5.76
N GLY A 190 20.49 -1.03 -5.16
CA GLY A 190 19.40 -0.05 -5.00
C GLY A 190 18.69 0.33 -6.30
N ASP A 191 19.39 0.38 -7.43
CA ASP A 191 18.84 0.73 -8.74
C ASP A 191 18.44 -0.47 -9.61
N SER A 192 18.62 -1.70 -9.12
CA SER A 192 18.45 -2.95 -9.89
C SER A 192 17.60 -4.01 -9.18
N GLN A 193 17.37 -3.89 -7.87
CA GLN A 193 16.59 -4.84 -7.09
C GLN A 193 15.22 -4.29 -6.72
N VAL A 194 14.17 -5.12 -6.92
CA VAL A 194 12.78 -4.74 -6.65
C VAL A 194 12.50 -4.37 -5.19
N ARG A 195 13.35 -4.83 -4.27
CA ARG A 195 13.31 -4.48 -2.85
C ARG A 195 13.27 -2.95 -2.64
N SER A 196 13.95 -2.18 -3.48
CA SER A 196 13.94 -0.71 -3.42
C SER A 196 12.54 -0.11 -3.55
N ILE A 197 11.61 -0.80 -4.21
CA ILE A 197 10.21 -0.37 -4.36
C ILE A 197 9.34 -0.88 -3.20
N TYR A 198 9.59 -2.08 -2.69
CA TYR A 198 8.69 -2.71 -1.72
C TYR A 198 9.05 -2.43 -0.27
N HIS A 199 10.34 -2.36 0.07
CA HIS A 199 10.84 -2.38 1.44
C HIS A 199 11.89 -1.30 1.73
N GLY A 200 12.23 -0.48 0.75
CA GLY A 200 13.36 0.45 0.84
C GLY A 200 14.69 -0.25 0.51
N ALA A 201 15.56 0.48 -0.19
CA ALA A 201 16.89 0.02 -0.55
C ALA A 201 17.77 -0.13 0.69
N GLY A 202 18.68 -1.10 0.69
CA GLY A 202 19.53 -1.41 1.82
C GLY A 202 20.35 -2.68 1.62
N THR A 203 21.18 -3.00 2.60
CA THR A 203 21.88 -4.28 2.69
C THR A 203 20.91 -5.43 2.99
N ALA A 204 21.37 -6.67 2.91
CA ALA A 204 20.57 -7.85 3.26
C ALA A 204 19.93 -7.72 4.66
N ASP A 205 20.70 -7.20 5.63
CA ASP A 205 20.29 -7.07 7.04
C ASP A 205 19.49 -5.79 7.34
N THR A 206 19.37 -4.87 6.38
CA THR A 206 18.55 -3.67 6.58
C THR A 206 17.09 -4.10 6.81
N PRO A 207 16.38 -3.64 7.85
CA PRO A 207 14.96 -3.94 8.01
C PRO A 207 14.12 -3.34 6.88
N ALA A 208 12.95 -3.91 6.62
CA ALA A 208 11.98 -3.28 5.73
C ALA A 208 11.48 -1.96 6.34
N ALA A 209 11.45 -0.90 5.53
CA ALA A 209 10.94 0.41 5.89
C ALA A 209 9.89 0.88 4.88
N LEU A 210 8.91 1.65 5.35
CA LEU A 210 7.85 2.21 4.52
C LEU A 210 7.89 3.75 4.46
N THR A 211 8.60 4.42 5.37
CA THR A 211 9.08 5.79 5.22
C THR A 211 10.56 5.73 4.87
N TRP A 212 10.89 6.24 3.70
CA TRP A 212 12.23 6.16 3.16
C TRP A 212 13.03 7.42 3.38
N ASP A 213 14.32 7.25 3.59
CA ASP A 213 15.27 8.35 3.51
C ASP A 213 15.48 8.78 2.04
N GLN A 214 16.20 9.88 1.84
CA GLN A 214 16.44 10.42 0.51
C GLN A 214 17.27 9.48 -0.40
N LYS A 215 18.20 8.69 0.16
CA LYS A 215 19.03 7.76 -0.62
C LYS A 215 18.18 6.61 -1.15
N GLN A 216 17.26 6.11 -0.33
CA GLN A 216 16.27 5.10 -0.70
C GLN A 216 15.29 5.62 -1.76
N ILE A 217 14.81 6.86 -1.64
CA ILE A 217 13.96 7.50 -2.67
C ILE A 217 14.70 7.60 -4.01
N ASP A 218 15.96 8.07 -3.99
CA ASP A 218 16.78 8.19 -5.20
C ASP A 218 17.03 6.82 -5.85
N ALA A 219 17.38 5.81 -5.07
CA ALA A 219 17.59 4.43 -5.53
C ALA A 219 16.31 3.83 -6.14
N ALA A 220 15.18 3.97 -5.46
CA ALA A 220 13.88 3.50 -5.94
C ALA A 220 13.48 4.20 -7.26
N THR A 221 13.79 5.50 -7.39
CA THR A 221 13.55 6.26 -8.61
C THR A 221 14.48 5.82 -9.75
N ALA A 222 15.74 5.49 -9.44
CA ALA A 222 16.67 4.90 -10.41
C ALA A 222 16.19 3.53 -10.91
N TYR A 223 15.73 2.67 -10.00
CA TYR A 223 15.11 1.38 -10.34
C TYR A 223 13.88 1.55 -11.25
N MET A 224 13.00 2.49 -10.92
CA MET A 224 11.82 2.79 -11.76
C MET A 224 12.23 3.27 -13.15
N LYS A 225 13.23 4.15 -13.25
CA LYS A 225 13.75 4.60 -14.55
C LYS A 225 14.28 3.42 -15.37
N ASN A 226 15.02 2.51 -14.74
CA ASN A 226 15.62 1.36 -15.40
C ASN A 226 14.58 0.32 -15.86
N THR A 227 13.52 0.10 -15.08
CA THR A 227 12.59 -1.05 -15.29
C THR A 227 11.25 -0.69 -15.91
N SER A 228 10.75 0.54 -15.70
CA SER A 228 9.44 0.98 -16.18
C SER A 228 9.47 2.23 -17.04
N ARG A 229 10.62 2.90 -17.18
CA ARG A 229 10.79 4.05 -18.11
C ARG A 229 12.00 3.91 -19.02
N PRO A 230 12.20 2.75 -19.70
CA PRO A 230 13.22 2.66 -20.72
C PRO A 230 12.90 3.63 -21.88
N SER A 231 13.86 3.87 -22.75
CA SER A 231 13.61 4.60 -24.00
C SER A 231 13.50 3.67 -25.20
N ALA A 232 12.63 4.04 -26.13
CA ALA A 232 12.46 3.35 -27.41
C ALA A 232 13.15 4.08 -28.59
N GLY A 233 13.56 5.33 -28.42
CA GLY A 233 14.17 6.13 -29.49
C GLY A 233 14.92 7.35 -28.96
N ARG A 234 15.59 8.07 -29.86
CA ARG A 234 16.23 9.35 -29.56
C ARG A 234 15.28 10.53 -29.65
N ALA A 235 15.63 11.64 -29.01
CA ALA A 235 15.05 12.94 -29.31
C ALA A 235 15.50 13.41 -30.70
N LEU A 236 14.56 13.93 -31.49
CA LEU A 236 14.85 14.56 -32.78
C LEU A 236 15.24 16.03 -32.60
N GLY A 237 16.14 16.50 -33.46
CA GLY A 237 16.50 17.92 -33.57
C GLY A 237 15.41 18.75 -34.24
N LYS A 238 15.45 20.08 -34.04
CA LYS A 238 14.45 21.03 -34.55
C LYS A 238 14.26 20.98 -36.08
N GLY A 239 15.31 20.70 -36.84
CA GLY A 239 15.21 20.56 -38.31
C GLY A 239 14.54 19.26 -38.73
N GLU A 240 14.81 18.17 -38.02
CA GLU A 240 14.36 16.83 -38.36
C GLU A 240 12.85 16.68 -38.22
N VAL A 241 12.27 17.32 -37.20
CA VAL A 241 10.82 17.25 -36.90
C VAL A 241 9.94 17.91 -37.96
N ASN A 242 10.51 18.71 -38.87
CA ASN A 242 9.72 19.37 -39.91
C ASN A 242 9.42 18.48 -41.11
N THR A 243 10.17 17.38 -41.28
CA THR A 243 9.95 16.39 -42.33
C THR A 243 8.71 15.54 -42.04
N GLN A 244 8.11 14.93 -43.08
CA GLN A 244 6.99 14.00 -42.89
C GLN A 244 7.36 12.87 -41.90
N SER A 245 8.53 12.24 -42.11
CA SER A 245 9.02 11.17 -41.24
C SER A 245 9.31 11.65 -39.82
N GLY A 246 9.84 12.87 -39.66
CA GLY A 246 10.08 13.47 -38.35
C GLY A 246 8.79 13.76 -37.59
N ARG A 247 7.74 14.26 -38.26
CA ARG A 247 6.41 14.44 -37.64
C ARG A 247 5.79 13.12 -37.22
N THR A 248 5.87 12.09 -38.08
CA THR A 248 5.41 10.74 -37.73
C THR A 248 6.18 10.16 -36.55
N TYR A 249 7.50 10.35 -36.51
CA TYR A 249 8.35 9.91 -35.40
C TYR A 249 7.92 10.55 -34.09
N VAL A 250 7.72 11.88 -34.06
CA VAL A 250 7.27 12.60 -32.86
C VAL A 250 5.90 12.11 -32.39
N GLY A 251 4.98 11.84 -33.32
CA GLY A 251 3.68 11.24 -33.00
C GLY A 251 3.81 9.90 -32.26
N LEU A 252 4.57 8.97 -32.84
CA LEU A 252 4.82 7.65 -32.23
C LEU A 252 5.57 7.75 -30.89
N GLN A 253 6.54 8.67 -30.79
CA GLN A 253 7.25 8.91 -29.54
C GLN A 253 6.31 9.45 -28.44
N ASN A 254 5.33 10.27 -28.80
CA ASN A 254 4.34 10.78 -27.85
C ASN A 254 3.39 9.67 -27.38
N GLU A 255 2.92 8.81 -28.28
CA GLU A 255 2.12 7.63 -27.92
C GLU A 255 2.90 6.71 -26.97
N TYR A 256 4.16 6.42 -27.30
CA TYR A 256 5.06 5.64 -26.46
C TYR A 256 5.19 6.26 -25.05
N ASN A 257 5.45 7.57 -24.98
CA ASN A 257 5.60 8.26 -23.71
C ASN A 257 4.32 8.20 -22.86
N GLY A 258 3.14 8.25 -23.48
CA GLY A 258 1.86 8.06 -22.78
C GLY A 258 1.70 6.66 -22.18
N ILE A 259 2.13 5.62 -22.90
CA ILE A 259 2.12 4.24 -22.37
C ILE A 259 3.15 4.08 -21.24
N ILE A 260 4.34 4.66 -21.39
CA ILE A 260 5.39 4.62 -20.36
C ILE A 260 5.00 5.38 -19.10
N ASP A 261 4.26 6.49 -19.22
CA ASP A 261 3.69 7.20 -18.08
C ASP A 261 2.80 6.26 -17.25
N SER A 262 1.84 5.60 -17.90
CA SER A 262 0.96 4.59 -17.28
C SER A 262 1.76 3.41 -16.69
N ALA A 263 2.73 2.87 -17.45
CA ALA A 263 3.55 1.74 -17.05
C ALA A 263 4.40 2.02 -15.79
N SER A 264 4.83 3.27 -15.60
CA SER A 264 5.65 3.67 -14.46
C SER A 264 4.85 4.13 -13.24
N ASN A 265 3.56 4.46 -13.43
CA ASN A 265 2.70 4.99 -12.37
C ASN A 265 2.62 4.11 -11.11
N PRO A 266 2.53 2.76 -11.18
CA PRO A 266 2.50 1.92 -9.98
C PRO A 266 3.76 2.06 -9.11
N GLN A 267 4.94 2.11 -9.73
CA GLN A 267 6.19 2.32 -8.99
C GLN A 267 6.29 3.76 -8.48
N LEU A 268 5.93 4.74 -9.32
CA LEU A 268 5.96 6.16 -8.96
C LEU A 268 5.09 6.45 -7.72
N THR A 269 3.87 5.92 -7.69
CA THR A 269 2.94 6.11 -6.57
C THR A 269 3.41 5.40 -5.31
N LEU A 270 4.03 4.22 -5.42
CA LEU A 270 4.67 3.55 -4.27
C LEU A 270 5.84 4.35 -3.70
N ILE A 271 6.70 4.92 -4.55
CA ILE A 271 7.81 5.77 -4.11
C ILE A 271 7.27 7.02 -3.41
N ALA A 272 6.26 7.66 -4.00
CA ALA A 272 5.62 8.84 -3.44
C ALA A 272 4.93 8.55 -2.10
N ASP A 273 4.19 7.45 -1.99
CA ASP A 273 3.54 7.04 -0.75
C ASP A 273 4.53 6.62 0.34
N SER A 274 5.77 6.28 -0.04
CA SER A 274 6.87 5.96 0.88
C SER A 274 7.76 7.17 1.20
N THR A 275 7.51 8.33 0.57
CA THR A 275 8.22 9.59 0.85
C THR A 275 7.67 10.19 2.16
N PRO A 276 8.53 10.76 3.05
CA PRO A 276 8.07 11.37 4.30
C PRO A 276 6.95 12.39 4.09
N ASN A 277 5.86 12.24 4.84
CA ASN A 277 4.66 13.05 4.70
C ASN A 277 4.31 13.78 6.00
N GLU A 278 4.63 15.08 6.06
CA GLU A 278 4.44 15.88 7.26
C GLU A 278 2.98 16.01 7.70
N THR A 279 2.01 15.81 6.80
CA THR A 279 0.58 15.84 7.15
C THR A 279 0.21 14.76 8.17
N THR A 280 1.02 13.71 8.29
CA THR A 280 0.81 12.63 9.27
C THR A 280 1.23 13.02 10.69
N ARG A 281 2.00 14.10 10.87
CA ARG A 281 2.60 14.49 12.16
C ARG A 281 1.57 14.62 13.28
N LYS A 282 0.50 15.38 13.05
CA LYS A 282 -0.50 15.66 14.09
C LYS A 282 -1.24 14.39 14.51
N ALA A 283 -1.71 13.62 13.52
CA ALA A 283 -2.40 12.36 13.78
C ALA A 283 -1.48 11.34 14.48
N LEU A 284 -0.21 11.26 14.09
CA LEU A 284 0.76 10.42 14.77
C LEU A 284 0.95 10.87 16.22
N ALA A 285 1.19 12.16 16.47
CA ALA A 285 1.36 12.69 17.82
C ALA A 285 0.16 12.42 18.74
N GLU A 286 -1.06 12.52 18.22
CA GLU A 286 -2.29 12.15 18.93
C GLU A 286 -2.35 10.65 19.22
N THR A 287 -1.98 9.82 18.26
CA THR A 287 -1.96 8.36 18.42
C THR A 287 -0.97 7.90 19.48
N LEU A 288 0.21 8.53 19.51
CA LEU A 288 1.29 8.20 20.44
C LEU A 288 1.01 8.66 21.88
N GLN A 289 -0.13 9.30 22.16
CA GLN A 289 -0.56 9.56 23.54
C GLN A 289 -0.96 8.26 24.26
N SER A 290 -1.28 7.20 23.53
CA SER A 290 -1.52 5.87 24.09
C SER A 290 -0.19 5.12 24.26
N ASP A 291 0.09 4.65 25.48
CA ASP A 291 1.32 3.92 25.81
C ASP A 291 1.50 2.67 24.93
N SER A 292 0.43 1.92 24.66
CA SER A 292 0.49 0.75 23.79
C SER A 292 0.78 1.13 22.33
N ALA A 293 0.25 2.24 21.83
CA ALA A 293 0.58 2.73 20.50
C ALA A 293 2.03 3.24 20.40
N ALA A 294 2.53 3.92 21.45
CA ALA A 294 3.91 4.36 21.55
C ALA A 294 4.89 3.17 21.55
N ALA A 295 4.62 2.14 22.36
CA ALA A 295 5.42 0.91 22.38
C ALA A 295 5.45 0.21 21.00
N TYR A 296 4.31 0.18 20.30
CA TYR A 296 4.26 -0.39 18.95
C TYR A 296 5.03 0.45 17.93
N PHE A 297 4.94 1.79 18.01
CA PHE A 297 5.73 2.70 17.18
C PHE A 297 7.24 2.45 17.37
N ASP A 298 7.69 2.32 18.61
CA ASP A 298 9.09 2.02 18.91
C ASP A 298 9.54 0.66 18.36
N GLN A 299 8.61 -0.30 18.24
CA GLN A 299 8.90 -1.60 17.67
C GLN A 299 8.96 -1.59 16.13
N VAL A 300 8.00 -0.95 15.45
CA VAL A 300 7.79 -1.17 14.00
C VAL A 300 8.11 0.04 13.12
N ALA A 301 8.15 1.25 13.66
CA ALA A 301 8.36 2.43 12.84
C ALA A 301 9.77 2.45 12.25
N SER A 302 9.86 2.92 11.01
CA SER A 302 11.13 3.07 10.30
C SER A 302 12.05 4.08 11.02
N PRO A 303 13.38 3.95 10.83
CA PRO A 303 14.33 4.91 11.39
C PRO A 303 14.02 6.35 10.99
N GLU A 304 13.61 6.58 9.73
CA GLU A 304 13.27 7.90 9.22
C GLU A 304 12.02 8.48 9.90
N ALA A 305 10.98 7.66 10.10
CA ALA A 305 9.77 8.10 10.80
C ALA A 305 10.06 8.47 12.27
N LYS A 306 10.87 7.67 12.96
CA LYS A 306 11.33 7.93 14.34
C LYS A 306 12.12 9.23 14.43
N ALA A 307 13.05 9.45 13.50
CA ALA A 307 13.88 10.66 13.48
C ALA A 307 13.06 11.93 13.22
N ARG A 308 12.02 11.85 12.38
CA ARG A 308 11.22 13.02 11.95
C ARG A 308 10.02 13.33 12.84
N GLY A 309 9.50 12.32 13.55
CA GLY A 309 8.23 12.40 14.27
C GLY A 309 7.01 12.46 13.34
N TYR A 310 7.13 11.95 12.12
CA TYR A 310 6.02 11.76 11.17
C TYR A 310 6.39 10.69 10.14
N MET A 311 5.38 10.07 9.56
CA MET A 311 5.51 8.92 8.65
C MET A 311 5.26 9.31 7.20
N SER A 312 5.62 8.44 6.28
CA SER A 312 5.03 8.40 4.94
C SER A 312 3.57 7.96 5.02
N THR A 313 2.80 8.22 3.96
CA THR A 313 1.40 7.77 3.85
C THR A 313 1.29 6.25 3.96
N ARG A 314 2.20 5.51 3.31
CA ARG A 314 2.22 4.05 3.30
C ARG A 314 2.53 3.48 4.68
N GLU A 315 3.51 4.05 5.38
CA GLU A 315 3.86 3.58 6.72
C GLU A 315 2.75 3.89 7.71
N PHE A 316 2.16 5.09 7.63
CA PHE A 316 1.06 5.49 8.52
C PHE A 316 -0.15 4.57 8.39
N GLU A 317 -0.56 4.21 7.17
CA GLU A 317 -1.65 3.25 6.93
C GLU A 317 -1.33 1.86 7.51
N ALA A 318 -0.10 1.38 7.34
CA ALA A 318 0.33 0.10 7.89
C ALA A 318 0.42 0.11 9.43
N PHE A 319 0.91 1.21 10.00
CA PHE A 319 1.00 1.42 11.44
C PHE A 319 -0.39 1.44 12.08
N GLU A 320 -1.35 2.18 11.51
CA GLU A 320 -2.72 2.25 12.03
C GLU A 320 -3.45 0.90 11.99
N ALA A 321 -3.26 0.12 10.91
CA ALA A 321 -3.80 -1.23 10.84
C ALA A 321 -3.12 -2.17 11.84
N GLY A 322 -1.79 -2.07 11.98
CA GLY A 322 -0.98 -2.95 12.82
C GLY A 322 -1.15 -2.69 14.31
N ARG A 323 -1.23 -1.43 14.73
CA ARG A 323 -1.26 -1.06 16.15
C ARG A 323 -2.47 -1.58 16.93
N ARG A 324 -3.52 -2.03 16.22
CA ARG A 324 -4.74 -2.60 16.80
C ARG A 324 -4.83 -4.12 16.71
N TYR A 325 -4.04 -4.74 15.82
CA TYR A 325 -4.08 -6.18 15.60
C TYR A 325 -2.79 -6.88 16.02
N ALA A 326 -1.64 -6.38 15.57
CA ALA A 326 -0.33 -6.98 15.80
C ALA A 326 0.34 -6.49 17.09
N ASN A 327 -0.22 -5.46 17.73
CA ASN A 327 0.29 -4.89 18.97
C ASN A 327 -0.19 -5.68 20.20
N THR A 328 0.72 -6.39 20.84
CA THR A 328 0.40 -7.19 22.03
C THR A 328 -0.02 -6.32 23.22
N ALA A 329 0.57 -5.14 23.41
CA ALA A 329 0.18 -4.21 24.47
C ALA A 329 -1.27 -3.74 24.27
N TYR A 330 -1.66 -3.40 23.03
CA TYR A 330 -3.04 -3.04 22.73
C TYR A 330 -4.02 -4.18 23.04
N LEU A 331 -3.65 -5.43 22.76
CA LEU A 331 -4.51 -6.58 23.04
C LEU A 331 -4.68 -6.83 24.54
N VAL A 332 -3.66 -6.53 25.35
CA VAL A 332 -3.73 -6.55 26.82
C VAL A 332 -4.66 -5.44 27.31
N ASP A 333 -4.44 -4.19 26.87
CA ASP A 333 -5.30 -3.05 27.23
C ASP A 333 -6.77 -3.35 26.88
N LEU A 334 -7.02 -3.87 25.68
CA LEU A 334 -8.35 -4.25 25.23
C LEU A 334 -8.96 -5.36 26.09
N GLN A 335 -8.17 -6.31 26.57
CA GLN A 335 -8.64 -7.39 27.45
C GLN A 335 -8.99 -6.88 28.86
N GLU A 336 -8.28 -5.87 29.34
CA GLU A 336 -8.48 -5.24 30.65
C GLU A 336 -9.63 -4.22 30.68
N MET A 337 -10.06 -3.71 29.51
CA MET A 337 -11.24 -2.86 29.40
C MET A 337 -12.48 -3.55 30.01
N GLN A 338 -13.19 -2.87 30.90
CA GLN A 338 -14.50 -3.32 31.40
C GLN A 338 -15.55 -3.14 30.29
N GLY A 339 -16.42 -4.14 30.08
CA GLY A 339 -17.44 -4.10 29.03
C GLY A 339 -17.81 -5.47 28.45
N ASP A 340 -18.72 -5.46 27.48
CA ASP A 340 -19.25 -6.65 26.81
C ASP A 340 -18.14 -7.41 26.04
N ASN A 341 -17.99 -8.70 26.34
CA ASN A 341 -17.07 -9.60 25.63
C ASN A 341 -17.35 -9.61 24.12
N LEU A 342 -18.60 -9.47 23.71
CA LEU A 342 -18.99 -9.47 22.30
C LEU A 342 -18.44 -8.24 21.56
N LEU A 343 -18.48 -7.06 22.19
CA LEU A 343 -17.93 -5.84 21.59
C LEU A 343 -16.40 -5.89 21.47
N ARG A 344 -15.71 -6.45 22.46
CA ARG A 344 -14.26 -6.66 22.37
C ARG A 344 -13.89 -7.61 21.23
N GLU A 345 -14.64 -8.70 21.08
CA GLU A 345 -14.41 -9.65 20.00
C GLU A 345 -14.70 -9.01 18.62
N LEU A 346 -15.74 -8.17 18.53
CA LEU A 346 -16.02 -7.39 17.32
C LEU A 346 -14.86 -6.44 16.96
N VAL A 347 -14.25 -5.76 17.94
CA VAL A 347 -13.07 -4.91 17.74
C VAL A 347 -11.89 -5.73 17.21
N ARG A 348 -11.63 -6.91 17.81
CA ARG A 348 -10.54 -7.81 17.36
C ARG A 348 -10.74 -8.28 15.92
N ILE A 349 -11.94 -8.73 15.57
CA ILE A 349 -12.28 -9.17 14.21
C ILE A 349 -12.12 -8.01 13.22
N THR A 350 -12.56 -6.81 13.58
CA THR A 350 -12.43 -5.62 12.72
C THR A 350 -10.97 -5.22 12.52
N ALA A 351 -10.16 -5.23 13.58
CA ALA A 351 -8.72 -4.95 13.50
C ALA A 351 -7.99 -5.99 12.64
N GLN A 352 -8.31 -7.27 12.80
CA GLN A 352 -7.80 -8.35 11.95
C GLN A 352 -8.15 -8.13 10.48
N MET A 353 -9.41 -7.81 10.19
CA MET A 353 -9.86 -7.54 8.82
C MET A 353 -9.10 -6.36 8.21
N ASN A 354 -8.94 -5.26 8.94
CA ASN A 354 -8.18 -4.09 8.46
C ASN A 354 -6.70 -4.41 8.19
N TRP A 355 -6.08 -5.21 9.06
CA TRP A 355 -4.71 -5.69 8.86
C TRP A 355 -4.59 -6.54 7.59
N GLN A 356 -5.49 -7.50 7.38
CA GLN A 356 -5.51 -8.34 6.18
C GLN A 356 -5.80 -7.54 4.91
N LEU A 357 -6.69 -6.54 4.97
CA LEU A 357 -6.97 -5.65 3.84
C LEU A 357 -5.75 -4.78 3.49
N ASN A 358 -4.99 -4.33 4.47
CA ASN A 358 -3.74 -3.61 4.22
C ASN A 358 -2.69 -4.51 3.54
N ASP A 359 -2.54 -5.76 3.99
CA ASP A 359 -1.66 -6.73 3.33
C ASP A 359 -2.10 -7.03 1.88
N LEU A 360 -3.39 -7.27 1.65
CA LEU A 360 -3.94 -7.48 0.32
C LEU A 360 -3.71 -6.27 -0.60
N LYS A 361 -3.88 -5.05 -0.10
CA LYS A 361 -3.57 -3.82 -0.84
C LYS A 361 -2.11 -3.78 -1.26
N GLU A 362 -1.18 -4.17 -0.39
CA GLU A 362 0.25 -4.22 -0.72
C GLU A 362 0.56 -5.33 -1.74
N GLN A 363 -0.07 -6.50 -1.65
CA GLN A 363 0.06 -7.56 -2.67
C GLN A 363 -0.46 -7.09 -4.05
N ILE A 364 -1.60 -6.42 -4.10
CA ILE A 364 -2.15 -5.83 -5.34
C ILE A 364 -1.17 -4.80 -5.93
N ARG A 365 -0.56 -3.97 -5.08
CA ARG A 365 0.46 -3.00 -5.51
C ARG A 365 1.69 -3.67 -6.12
N GLN A 366 2.17 -4.76 -5.54
CA GLN A 366 3.26 -5.56 -6.13
C GLN A 366 2.87 -6.13 -7.50
N GLY A 367 1.65 -6.65 -7.63
CA GLY A 367 1.11 -7.11 -8.91
C GLY A 367 1.04 -5.99 -9.97
N ASN A 368 0.65 -4.78 -9.55
CA ASN A 368 0.61 -3.61 -10.44
C ASN A 368 2.00 -3.16 -10.89
N VAL A 369 3.03 -3.29 -10.04
CA VAL A 369 4.42 -3.03 -10.42
C VAL A 369 4.88 -3.98 -11.53
N ILE A 370 4.62 -5.28 -11.38
CA ILE A 370 4.96 -6.28 -12.41
C ILE A 370 4.22 -5.99 -13.72
N SER A 371 2.92 -5.68 -13.62
CA SER A 371 2.09 -5.34 -14.78
C SER A 371 2.60 -4.09 -15.50
N GLY A 372 3.01 -3.07 -14.76
CA GLY A 372 3.63 -1.87 -15.28
C GLY A 372 4.96 -2.15 -15.99
N GLN A 373 5.84 -2.97 -15.41
CA GLN A 373 7.09 -3.37 -16.06
C GLN A 373 6.85 -4.16 -17.35
N GLN A 374 5.86 -5.07 -17.37
CA GLN A 374 5.49 -5.82 -18.57
C GLN A 374 4.95 -4.89 -19.67
N LEU A 375 4.12 -3.91 -19.30
CA LEU A 375 3.61 -2.90 -20.23
C LEU A 375 4.77 -2.06 -20.83
N ALA A 376 5.72 -1.63 -20.00
CA ALA A 376 6.90 -0.88 -20.45
C ALA A 376 7.75 -1.68 -21.45
N LEU A 377 7.99 -2.97 -21.16
CA LEU A 377 8.73 -3.88 -22.05
C LEU A 377 8.00 -4.07 -23.39
N THR A 378 6.69 -4.33 -23.34
CA THR A 378 5.86 -4.53 -24.54
C THR A 378 5.84 -3.27 -25.41
N ALA A 379 5.62 -2.11 -24.80
CA ALA A 379 5.64 -0.83 -25.50
C ALA A 379 7.00 -0.59 -26.16
N ARG A 380 8.09 -0.80 -25.41
CA ARG A 380 9.45 -0.63 -25.96
C ARG A 380 9.67 -1.52 -27.17
N GLN A 381 9.37 -2.81 -27.08
CA GLN A 381 9.58 -3.76 -28.19
C GLN A 381 8.83 -3.39 -29.47
N TYR A 382 7.64 -2.80 -29.34
CA TYR A 382 6.84 -2.33 -30.46
C TYR A 382 7.40 -1.03 -31.05
N TYR A 383 7.56 0.00 -30.22
CA TYR A 383 7.93 1.35 -30.67
C TYR A 383 9.41 1.44 -31.10
N GLU A 384 10.33 0.71 -30.46
CA GLU A 384 11.77 0.75 -30.79
C GLU A 384 12.03 0.37 -32.26
N LYS A 385 11.27 -0.60 -32.78
CA LYS A 385 11.36 -1.02 -34.20
C LYS A 385 10.87 0.08 -35.15
N GLN A 386 9.74 0.70 -34.83
CA GLN A 386 9.10 1.70 -35.70
C GLN A 386 9.90 3.01 -35.70
N LEU A 387 10.29 3.48 -34.50
CA LEU A 387 11.13 4.66 -34.32
C LEU A 387 12.48 4.45 -35.00
N GLY A 388 13.13 3.30 -34.81
CA GLY A 388 14.38 2.98 -35.49
C GLY A 388 14.28 2.94 -37.02
N SER A 389 13.13 2.54 -37.58
CA SER A 389 12.90 2.59 -39.03
C SER A 389 12.76 4.03 -39.53
N LEU A 390 11.99 4.87 -38.84
CA LEU A 390 11.80 6.27 -39.20
C LEU A 390 13.10 7.08 -39.04
N GLU A 391 13.89 6.78 -38.00
CA GLU A 391 15.18 7.40 -37.77
C GLU A 391 16.14 7.19 -38.95
N LYS A 392 16.19 5.97 -39.52
CA LYS A 392 16.99 5.70 -40.73
C LYS A 392 16.56 6.57 -41.90
N THR A 393 15.25 6.73 -42.13
CA THR A 393 14.72 7.58 -43.21
C THR A 393 15.08 9.05 -42.99
N ILE A 394 14.96 9.54 -41.76
CA ILE A 394 15.33 10.92 -41.39
C ILE A 394 16.82 11.16 -41.65
N ASN A 395 17.68 10.25 -41.21
CA ASN A 395 19.13 10.37 -41.40
C ASN A 395 19.53 10.36 -42.89
N GLN A 396 18.85 9.56 -43.72
CA GLN A 396 19.07 9.53 -45.17
C GLN A 396 18.62 10.82 -45.86
N ALA A 397 17.54 11.45 -45.39
CA ALA A 397 17.05 12.71 -45.93
C ALA A 397 17.98 13.88 -45.59
N ASN A 398 18.64 13.86 -44.42
CA ASN A 398 19.59 14.89 -43.98
C ASN A 398 21.00 14.75 -44.59
N ALA A 399 21.32 13.60 -45.18
CA ALA A 399 22.60 13.35 -45.85
C ALA A 399 22.62 13.81 -47.32
N ARG A 400 21.49 14.33 -47.82
CA ARG A 400 21.32 14.94 -49.15
C ARG A 400 21.14 16.44 -48.98
#